data_AF-A0AAW1QT26-F1
#
_entry.id   AF-A0AAW1QT26-F1
#
_cell.length_a   1.000
_cell.length_b   1.000
_cell.length_c   1.000
_cell.angle_alpha   90.00
_cell.angle_beta   90.00
_cell.angle_gamma   90.00
#
_symmetry.space_group_name_H-M   'P 1'
#
loop_
_entity.id
_entity.type
_entity.pdbx_description
1 polymer ?
#
loop_
_entity_poly.entity_id
_entity_poly.type
_entity_poly.pdbx_seq_one_letter_code
_entity_poly.pdbx_strand_id
1 'polypeptide(L)'
;MGVNATATAAEVELVVAAACMAAISSFLPPRKGSARLAKGPWDLAHPGSPDALAAPIFYSQANHAKLRRKNRFDKEAKRLPEEEPQLHFDTCAVVGNSGQLWVEPAGLAIDAHDMVLRVNQAPTQGYEPIAGSKTTFRLLNIKWSKQYGRLHPQLLLAGDPHNTTLIVSRSNVAEFMQLHAEMTKRRPDERLLFSSVQFMKHAGVLLQTGF
;
A
#
# COMPACT_ATOMS: atom_id res chain seq x y z
N MET A 1 23.68 5.75 22.96
CA MET A 1 23.10 6.74 22.03
C MET A 1 22.07 6.01 21.18
N GLY A 2 20.82 5.96 21.64
CA GLY A 2 19.75 5.20 21.01
C GLY A 2 19.02 6.05 19.96
N VAL A 3 18.87 5.50 18.76
CA VAL A 3 18.05 6.12 17.70
C VAL A 3 16.62 5.61 17.88
N ASN A 4 15.74 6.49 18.35
CA ASN A 4 14.31 6.25 18.45
C ASN A 4 13.72 6.06 17.04
N ALA A 5 13.41 4.81 16.67
CA ALA A 5 12.75 4.46 15.42
C ALA A 5 11.28 4.12 15.69
N THR A 6 10.52 5.10 16.18
CA THR A 6 9.06 5.04 16.30
C THR A 6 8.42 5.62 15.04
N ALA A 7 8.63 4.98 13.89
CA ALA A 7 7.65 5.07 12.81
C ALA A 7 6.53 4.09 13.18
N THR A 8 5.45 4.61 13.77
CA THR A 8 4.43 3.86 14.50
C THR A 8 3.62 2.96 13.57
N ALA A 9 3.23 1.78 14.08
CA ALA A 9 2.41 0.79 13.40
C ALA A 9 1.09 1.34 12.80
N ALA A 10 0.61 2.47 13.30
CA ALA A 10 -0.58 3.19 12.84
C ALA A 10 -0.51 3.66 11.37
N GLU A 11 0.67 4.00 10.84
CA GLU A 11 0.80 4.45 9.45
C GLU A 11 0.68 3.29 8.45
N VAL A 12 1.06 2.09 8.88
CA VAL A 12 0.88 0.87 8.08
C VAL A 12 -0.58 0.45 8.13
N GLU A 13 -1.22 0.49 9.31
CA GLU A 13 -2.64 0.18 9.48
C GLU A 13 -3.56 1.05 8.62
N LEU A 14 -3.22 2.30 8.33
CA LEU A 14 -4.10 3.17 7.55
C LEU A 14 -3.90 3.08 6.03
N VAL A 15 -2.68 2.83 5.55
CA VAL A 15 -2.47 2.47 4.13
C VAL A 15 -3.27 1.20 3.79
N VAL A 16 -3.30 0.31 4.77
CA VAL A 16 -4.01 -0.97 4.80
C VAL A 16 -5.53 -0.76 4.90
N ALA A 17 -5.99 0.09 5.82
CA ALA A 17 -7.40 0.37 6.01
C ALA A 17 -7.98 1.21 4.86
N ALA A 18 -7.23 2.11 4.24
CA ALA A 18 -7.68 2.88 3.08
C ALA A 18 -7.86 1.98 1.83
N ALA A 19 -6.98 0.98 1.64
CA ALA A 19 -7.16 -0.03 0.61
C ALA A 19 -8.41 -0.91 0.86
N CYS A 20 -8.74 -1.22 2.12
CA CYS A 20 -9.98 -1.90 2.49
C CYS A 20 -11.23 -0.99 2.39
N MET A 21 -11.15 0.28 2.79
CA MET A 21 -12.29 1.21 2.81
C MET A 21 -12.77 1.57 1.40
N ALA A 22 -11.86 1.67 0.43
CA ALA A 22 -12.21 1.84 -0.98
C ALA A 22 -13.01 0.64 -1.54
N ALA A 23 -12.80 -0.57 -1.00
CA ALA A 23 -13.54 -1.77 -1.40
C ALA A 23 -14.94 -1.87 -0.77
N ILE A 24 -15.17 -1.23 0.40
CA ILE A 24 -16.43 -1.33 1.15
C ILE A 24 -17.47 -0.27 0.73
N SER A 25 -17.04 0.87 0.16
CA SER A 25 -17.93 2.01 -0.15
C SER A 25 -19.02 1.72 -1.20
N SER A 26 -19.00 0.58 -1.89
CA SER A 26 -20.02 0.18 -2.87
C SER A 26 -21.19 -0.62 -2.28
N PHE A 27 -21.17 -0.95 -0.97
CA PHE A 27 -22.18 -1.81 -0.33
C PHE A 27 -23.14 -1.14 0.65
N LEU A 28 -23.13 0.19 0.79
CA LEU A 28 -24.14 0.88 1.61
C LEU A 28 -25.37 1.24 0.76
N PRO A 29 -26.57 0.65 1.02
CA PRO A 29 -27.78 1.07 0.34
C PRO A 29 -28.17 2.50 0.76
N PRO A 30 -28.80 3.30 -0.13
CA PRO A 30 -29.24 4.64 0.22
C PRO A 30 -30.32 4.57 1.31
N ARG A 31 -30.05 5.15 2.48
CA ARG A 31 -31.06 5.29 3.54
C ARG A 31 -32.19 6.18 3.03
N LYS A 32 -33.37 5.59 2.80
CA LYS A 32 -34.60 6.33 2.52
C LYS A 32 -35.12 6.98 3.81
N GLY A 33 -35.24 8.30 3.79
CA GLY A 33 -36.01 9.09 4.75
C GLY A 33 -35.24 9.58 5.98
N SER A 34 -34.78 10.83 5.92
CA SER A 34 -34.61 11.68 7.11
C SER A 34 -34.63 13.14 6.68
N ALA A 35 -35.28 13.97 7.48
CA ALA A 35 -35.60 15.36 7.25
C ALA A 35 -34.39 16.23 6.86
N ARG A 36 -34.69 17.35 6.18
CA ARG A 36 -33.76 18.47 5.94
C ARG A 36 -33.14 18.92 7.26
N LEU A 37 -31.93 18.46 7.55
CA LEU A 37 -31.09 19.01 8.60
C LEU A 37 -30.48 20.31 8.09
N ALA A 38 -30.60 21.36 8.89
CA ALA A 38 -30.16 22.71 8.59
C ALA A 38 -28.65 22.74 8.27
N LYS A 39 -28.28 23.56 7.28
CA LYS A 39 -26.88 23.85 6.92
C LYS A 39 -26.18 24.55 8.08
N GLY A 40 -25.42 23.78 8.86
CA GLY A 40 -24.47 24.27 9.86
C GLY A 40 -23.04 24.34 9.29
N PRO A 41 -22.05 24.84 10.06
CA PRO A 41 -20.69 25.14 9.60
C PRO A 41 -19.83 23.89 9.26
N TRP A 42 -20.45 22.73 9.10
CA TRP A 42 -19.83 21.43 8.92
C TRP A 42 -19.62 21.05 7.43
N ASP A 43 -19.88 21.97 6.50
CA ASP A 43 -19.70 21.78 5.04
C ASP A 43 -18.25 21.93 4.53
N LEU A 44 -17.25 21.95 5.43
CA LEU A 44 -15.84 21.82 5.05
C LEU A 44 -15.41 20.36 5.17
N ALA A 45 -15.28 19.71 4.00
CA ALA A 45 -14.67 18.41 3.71
C ALA A 45 -14.31 17.57 4.95
N HIS A 46 -15.22 16.67 5.34
CA HIS A 46 -14.93 15.67 6.37
C HIS A 46 -13.77 14.77 5.91
N PRO A 47 -12.89 14.33 6.85
CA PRO A 47 -11.77 13.44 6.54
C PRO A 47 -12.21 12.10 5.91
N GLY A 48 -13.47 11.69 6.09
CA GLY A 48 -14.09 10.54 5.43
C GLY A 48 -14.98 10.88 4.21
N SER A 49 -14.85 12.07 3.61
CA SER A 49 -15.60 12.41 2.40
C SER A 49 -15.14 11.56 1.19
N PRO A 50 -16.03 11.25 0.22
CA PRO A 50 -15.66 10.49 -0.99
C PRO A 50 -14.46 11.08 -1.75
N ASP A 51 -14.26 12.39 -1.65
CA ASP A 51 -13.18 13.13 -2.29
C ASP A 51 -11.78 12.81 -1.71
N ALA A 52 -11.73 12.33 -0.48
CA ALA A 52 -10.50 11.95 0.21
C ALA A 52 -9.90 10.63 -0.31
N LEU A 53 -10.76 9.75 -0.85
CA LEU A 53 -10.38 8.55 -1.62
C LEU A 53 -10.22 8.82 -3.13
N ALA A 54 -10.54 10.03 -3.61
CA ALA A 54 -10.43 10.38 -5.04
C ALA A 54 -9.00 10.77 -5.48
N ALA A 55 -8.07 10.92 -4.53
CA ALA A 55 -6.67 11.21 -4.85
C ALA A 55 -5.96 9.94 -5.37
N PRO A 56 -5.15 10.03 -6.44
CA PRO A 56 -4.37 8.90 -6.93
C PRO A 56 -3.54 8.25 -5.82
N ILE A 57 -3.63 6.93 -5.71
CA ILE A 57 -2.86 6.08 -4.80
C ILE A 57 -1.47 5.80 -5.39
N PHE A 58 -1.36 5.65 -6.71
CA PHE A 58 -0.11 5.30 -7.40
C PHE A 58 0.29 6.33 -8.45
N TYR A 59 1.61 6.45 -8.65
CA TYR A 59 2.16 7.15 -9.80
C TYR A 59 1.96 6.32 -11.08
N SER A 60 1.52 6.98 -12.14
CA SER A 60 1.42 6.47 -13.51
C SER A 60 2.05 7.45 -14.50
N GLN A 61 2.22 7.04 -15.75
CA GLN A 61 2.65 7.93 -16.84
C GLN A 61 1.67 9.11 -17.01
N ALA A 62 0.37 8.86 -16.87
CA ALA A 62 -0.65 9.90 -17.01
C ALA A 62 -0.65 10.95 -15.88
N ASN A 63 -0.25 10.57 -14.65
CA ASN A 63 -0.43 11.41 -13.47
C ASN A 63 0.88 11.93 -12.83
N HIS A 64 2.06 11.35 -13.12
CA HIS A 64 3.26 11.60 -12.32
C HIS A 64 3.71 13.07 -12.29
N ALA A 65 3.53 13.77 -13.41
CA ALA A 65 3.92 15.17 -13.55
C ALA A 65 3.10 16.11 -12.66
N LYS A 66 1.85 15.74 -12.36
CA LYS A 66 0.89 16.50 -11.55
C LYS A 66 1.07 16.22 -10.05
N LEU A 67 1.37 14.98 -9.69
CA LEU A 67 1.43 14.52 -8.29
C LEU A 67 2.69 14.97 -7.54
N ARG A 68 3.77 15.31 -8.26
CA ARG A 68 5.05 15.67 -7.64
C ARG A 68 5.68 16.87 -8.34
N ARG A 69 6.13 17.86 -7.57
CA ARG A 69 6.78 19.07 -8.13
C ARG A 69 8.30 18.95 -8.32
N LYS A 70 8.98 18.17 -7.46
CA LYS A 70 10.44 17.99 -7.46
C LYS A 70 10.80 16.50 -7.51
N ASN A 71 11.89 16.14 -8.19
CA ASN A 71 12.31 14.76 -8.40
C ASN A 71 11.17 13.92 -9.00
N ARG A 72 10.66 14.37 -10.16
CA ARG A 72 9.61 13.69 -10.93
C ARG A 72 10.21 12.53 -11.73
N PHE A 73 9.34 11.66 -12.23
CA PHE A 73 9.68 10.60 -13.17
C PHE A 73 9.82 11.10 -14.62
N ASP A 74 10.26 12.33 -14.87
CA ASP A 74 10.17 12.91 -16.22
C ASP A 74 10.92 12.09 -17.27
N LYS A 75 12.09 11.54 -16.93
CA LYS A 75 12.86 10.66 -17.83
C LYS A 75 12.51 9.18 -17.65
N GLU A 76 11.97 8.86 -16.49
CA GLU A 76 11.70 7.51 -16.00
C GLU A 76 10.23 7.11 -16.16
N ALA A 77 9.36 7.96 -16.71
CA ALA A 77 7.91 7.79 -16.74
C ALA A 77 7.51 6.44 -17.32
N LYS A 78 8.20 6.00 -18.40
CA LYS A 78 8.03 4.69 -19.04
C LYS A 78 8.25 3.47 -18.13
N ARG A 79 8.74 3.67 -16.91
CA ARG A 79 8.93 2.63 -15.87
C ARG A 79 7.76 2.57 -14.89
N LEU A 80 6.82 3.49 -15.01
CA LEU A 80 5.53 3.48 -14.32
C LEU A 80 4.47 2.83 -15.23
N PRO A 81 3.37 2.30 -14.66
CA PRO A 81 2.23 1.90 -15.46
C PRO A 81 1.69 3.09 -16.26
N GLU A 82 1.12 2.84 -17.44
CA GLU A 82 0.57 3.89 -18.31
C GLU A 82 -0.52 4.68 -17.55
N GLU A 83 -1.48 3.94 -17.01
CA GLU A 83 -2.55 4.44 -16.18
C GLU A 83 -2.45 3.92 -14.75
N GLU A 84 -3.16 4.59 -13.84
CA GLU A 84 -3.25 4.12 -12.47
C GLU A 84 -4.02 2.79 -12.39
N PRO A 85 -3.46 1.75 -11.74
CA PRO A 85 -4.15 0.48 -11.61
C PRO A 85 -5.46 0.62 -10.85
N GLN A 86 -6.56 0.17 -11.45
CA GLN A 86 -7.83 -0.01 -10.76
C GLN A 86 -7.79 -1.34 -10.00
N LEU A 87 -7.85 -1.27 -8.68
CA LEU A 87 -7.77 -2.43 -7.79
C LEU A 87 -9.12 -2.66 -7.14
N HIS A 88 -9.72 -3.82 -7.39
CA HIS A 88 -10.98 -4.24 -6.77
C HIS A 88 -10.91 -5.71 -6.41
N PHE A 89 -11.29 -6.03 -5.17
CA PHE A 89 -11.28 -7.36 -4.58
C PHE A 89 -12.45 -7.45 -3.60
N ASP A 90 -13.10 -8.62 -3.51
CA ASP A 90 -14.25 -8.81 -2.62
C ASP A 90 -13.79 -8.97 -1.17
N THR A 91 -12.68 -9.67 -0.97
CA THR A 91 -12.10 -9.91 0.35
C THR A 91 -10.60 -9.61 0.38
N CYS A 92 -10.17 -8.93 1.43
CA CYS A 92 -8.78 -8.48 1.60
C CYS A 92 -8.25 -8.87 2.97
N ALA A 93 -7.09 -9.52 3.03
CA ALA A 93 -6.31 -9.70 4.25
C ALA A 93 -5.07 -8.81 4.21
N VAL A 94 -4.79 -8.16 5.34
CA VAL A 94 -3.51 -7.49 5.53
C VAL A 94 -2.76 -8.14 6.66
N VAL A 95 -1.53 -8.54 6.34
CA VAL A 95 -0.64 -9.24 7.25
C VAL A 95 0.51 -8.31 7.63
N GLY A 96 0.46 -7.84 8.88
CA GLY A 96 1.55 -7.14 9.53
C GLY A 96 2.71 -8.07 9.93
N ASN A 97 3.73 -7.52 10.57
CA ASN A 97 4.93 -8.27 10.97
C ASN A 97 4.96 -8.60 12.47
N SER A 98 3.81 -8.55 13.13
CA SER A 98 3.70 -8.79 14.58
C SER A 98 3.95 -10.26 14.91
N GLY A 99 4.60 -10.51 16.04
CA GLY A 99 4.73 -11.85 16.60
C GLY A 99 3.41 -12.46 17.06
N GLN A 100 2.33 -11.69 17.15
CA GLN A 100 1.01 -12.17 17.60
C GLN A 100 0.49 -13.35 16.76
N LEU A 101 0.82 -13.40 15.47
CA LEU A 101 0.43 -14.51 14.59
C LEU A 101 0.94 -15.86 15.09
N TRP A 102 2.06 -15.90 15.84
CA TRP A 102 2.55 -17.14 16.45
C TRP A 102 1.66 -17.70 17.55
N VAL A 103 0.96 -16.82 18.26
CA VAL A 103 0.04 -17.21 19.35
C VAL A 103 -1.29 -17.65 18.77
N GLU A 104 -1.75 -16.97 17.73
CA GLU A 104 -3.01 -17.25 17.03
C GLU A 104 -2.75 -17.48 15.53
N PRO A 105 -2.32 -18.70 15.14
CA PRO A 105 -2.11 -19.06 13.75
C PRO A 105 -3.38 -18.89 12.91
N ALA A 106 -3.26 -18.15 11.80
CA ALA A 106 -4.39 -17.80 10.95
C ALA A 106 -4.14 -18.09 9.46
N GLY A 107 -3.14 -18.92 9.13
CA GLY A 107 -2.64 -19.04 7.76
C GLY A 107 -3.69 -19.41 6.72
N LEU A 108 -4.55 -20.38 7.01
CA LEU A 108 -5.65 -20.77 6.12
C LEU A 108 -6.70 -19.68 5.96
N ALA A 109 -7.03 -18.97 7.04
CA ALA A 109 -7.98 -17.86 7.01
C ALA A 109 -7.43 -16.67 6.20
N ILE A 110 -6.14 -16.37 6.34
CA ILE A 110 -5.45 -15.37 5.52
C ILE A 110 -5.52 -15.75 4.04
N ASP A 111 -5.13 -16.98 3.70
CA ASP A 111 -5.09 -17.45 2.32
C ASP A 111 -6.49 -17.58 1.68
N ALA A 112 -7.57 -17.58 2.46
CA ALA A 112 -8.94 -17.58 1.95
C ALA A 112 -9.36 -16.24 1.29
N HIS A 113 -8.62 -15.15 1.48
CA HIS A 113 -8.96 -13.84 0.90
C HIS A 113 -8.49 -13.72 -0.55
N ASP A 114 -9.21 -12.95 -1.37
CA ASP A 114 -8.85 -12.70 -2.78
C ASP A 114 -7.52 -11.96 -2.90
N MET A 115 -7.32 -10.99 -2.01
CA MET A 115 -6.12 -10.18 -1.93
C MET A 115 -5.43 -10.32 -0.58
N VAL A 116 -4.12 -10.62 -0.61
CA VAL A 116 -3.27 -10.61 0.59
C VAL A 116 -2.17 -9.56 0.42
N LEU A 117 -2.20 -8.53 1.25
CA LEU A 117 -1.17 -7.50 1.35
C LEU A 117 -0.24 -7.81 2.52
N ARG A 118 1.06 -7.97 2.23
CA ARG A 118 2.11 -8.15 3.24
C ARG A 118 3.01 -6.94 3.30
N VAL A 119 3.67 -6.71 4.44
CA VAL A 119 4.58 -5.56 4.60
C VAL A 119 6.03 -5.96 4.81
N ASN A 120 6.91 -5.23 4.15
CA ASN A 120 8.36 -5.30 4.30
C ASN A 120 8.92 -6.73 4.07
N GLN A 121 9.70 -7.24 5.02
CA GLN A 121 10.49 -8.46 4.88
C GLN A 121 9.85 -9.72 5.49
N ALA A 122 8.58 -9.66 5.92
CA ALA A 122 7.95 -10.83 6.55
C ALA A 122 7.88 -12.02 5.56
N PRO A 123 8.55 -13.14 5.87
CA PRO A 123 8.53 -14.33 5.03
C PRO A 123 7.22 -15.08 5.17
N THR A 124 6.84 -15.82 4.12
CA THR A 124 5.76 -16.81 4.14
C THR A 124 6.32 -18.23 4.21
N GLN A 125 7.42 -18.48 3.50
CA GLN A 125 8.08 -19.78 3.47
C GLN A 125 8.48 -20.25 4.88
N GLY A 126 8.00 -21.43 5.28
CA GLY A 126 8.21 -22.01 6.61
C GLY A 126 7.28 -21.48 7.70
N TYR A 127 6.38 -20.55 7.37
CA TYR A 127 5.39 -19.95 8.27
C TYR A 127 3.96 -20.09 7.75
N GLU A 128 3.73 -20.94 6.75
CA GLU A 128 2.45 -21.09 6.06
C GLU A 128 1.29 -21.45 7.00
N PRO A 129 1.44 -22.35 7.99
CA PRO A 129 0.36 -22.64 8.95
C PRO A 129 -0.05 -21.42 9.78
N ILE A 130 0.87 -20.47 9.96
CA ILE A 130 0.75 -19.34 10.87
C ILE A 130 0.28 -18.09 10.13
N ALA A 131 0.95 -17.77 9.03
CA ALA A 131 0.81 -16.51 8.30
C ALA A 131 0.30 -16.70 6.88
N GLY A 132 0.06 -17.93 6.43
CA GLY A 132 -0.38 -18.24 5.08
C GLY A 132 0.76 -18.21 4.05
N SER A 133 0.44 -18.64 2.84
CA SER A 133 1.36 -18.75 1.70
C SER A 133 1.10 -17.71 0.61
N LYS A 134 -0.12 -17.15 0.56
CA LYS A 134 -0.54 -16.20 -0.48
C LYS A 134 0.08 -14.82 -0.24
N THR A 135 0.57 -14.21 -1.32
CA THR A 135 0.92 -12.78 -1.38
C THR A 135 0.44 -12.25 -2.72
N THR A 136 -0.48 -11.28 -2.71
CA THR A 136 -0.91 -10.55 -3.91
C THR A 136 -0.12 -9.25 -4.04
N PHE A 137 0.04 -8.55 -2.92
CA PHE A 137 0.81 -7.32 -2.84
C PHE A 137 1.82 -7.39 -1.71
N ARG A 138 3.00 -6.80 -1.94
CA ARG A 138 3.97 -6.54 -0.88
C ARG A 138 4.30 -5.05 -0.81
N LEU A 139 4.12 -4.43 0.34
CA LEU A 139 4.44 -3.02 0.57
C LEU A 139 5.81 -2.90 1.22
N LEU A 140 6.75 -2.21 0.57
CA LEU A 140 8.05 -1.87 1.16
C LEU A 140 8.08 -0.42 1.59
N ASN A 141 8.67 -0.18 2.75
CA ASN A 141 9.17 1.14 3.10
C ASN A 141 10.50 1.44 2.36
N ILE A 142 10.99 2.68 2.52
CA ILE A 142 12.25 3.10 1.89
C ILE A 142 13.47 2.31 2.36
N LYS A 143 13.50 1.85 3.63
CA LYS A 143 14.62 1.05 4.15
C LYS A 143 14.75 -0.25 3.37
N TRP A 144 13.66 -1.00 3.21
CA TRP A 144 13.68 -2.27 2.48
C TRP A 144 13.84 -2.09 0.97
N SER A 145 13.28 -1.01 0.42
CA SER A 145 13.52 -0.64 -0.98
C SER A 145 15.02 -0.45 -1.26
N LYS A 146 15.75 0.22 -0.36
CA LYS A 146 17.21 0.39 -0.44
C LYS A 146 17.97 -0.92 -0.26
N GLN A 147 17.55 -1.73 0.71
CA GLN A 147 18.18 -3.03 0.97
C GLN A 147 18.13 -3.91 -0.29
N TYR A 148 16.94 -4.08 -0.87
CA TYR A 148 16.78 -4.92 -2.05
C TYR A 148 17.24 -4.26 -3.36
N GLY A 149 17.21 -2.94 -3.47
CA GLY A 149 17.68 -2.25 -4.67
C GLY A 149 19.20 -2.11 -4.77
N ARG A 150 19.96 -2.36 -3.68
CA ARG A 150 21.42 -2.10 -3.65
C ARG A 150 22.25 -3.14 -2.94
N LEU A 151 21.87 -3.50 -1.71
CA LEU A 151 22.75 -4.25 -0.81
C LEU A 151 22.53 -5.77 -0.95
N HIS A 152 21.28 -6.18 -1.04
CA HIS A 152 20.86 -7.58 -1.03
C HIS A 152 19.77 -7.87 -2.08
N PRO A 153 20.02 -7.60 -3.38
CA PRO A 153 19.02 -7.81 -4.42
C PRO A 153 18.59 -9.26 -4.61
N GLN A 154 19.42 -10.22 -4.20
CA GLN A 154 19.07 -11.64 -4.17
C GLN A 154 17.94 -12.00 -3.21
N LEU A 155 17.60 -11.12 -2.27
CA LEU A 155 16.50 -11.32 -1.32
C LEU A 155 15.18 -10.69 -1.80
N LEU A 156 15.18 -9.99 -2.94
CA LEU A 156 13.98 -9.35 -3.49
C LEU A 156 12.94 -10.42 -3.86
N LEU A 157 11.83 -10.46 -3.14
CA LEU A 157 10.72 -11.41 -3.32
C LEU A 157 11.15 -12.90 -3.27
N ALA A 158 12.30 -13.21 -2.64
CA ALA A 158 12.85 -14.57 -2.66
C ALA A 158 11.93 -15.63 -2.03
N GLY A 159 11.05 -15.22 -1.12
CA GLY A 159 10.05 -16.10 -0.50
C GLY A 159 8.61 -15.85 -0.96
N ASP A 160 8.38 -14.97 -1.95
CA ASP A 160 7.03 -14.64 -2.42
C ASP A 160 6.65 -15.44 -3.68
N PRO A 161 5.36 -15.78 -3.85
CA PRO A 161 4.87 -16.44 -5.05
C PRO A 161 5.07 -15.56 -6.30
N HIS A 162 5.06 -16.21 -7.47
CA HIS A 162 4.98 -15.50 -8.75
C HIS A 162 3.68 -14.68 -8.85
N ASN A 163 3.72 -13.59 -9.61
CA ASN A 163 2.64 -12.61 -9.78
C ASN A 163 2.37 -11.73 -8.53
N THR A 164 3.36 -11.60 -7.64
CA THR A 164 3.36 -10.63 -6.55
C THR A 164 3.62 -9.21 -7.04
N THR A 165 2.67 -8.30 -6.81
CA THR A 165 2.89 -6.87 -7.08
C THR A 165 3.61 -6.19 -5.91
N LEU A 166 4.80 -5.66 -6.16
CA LEU A 166 5.56 -4.90 -5.17
C LEU A 166 5.13 -3.43 -5.19
N ILE A 167 4.84 -2.87 -4.02
CA ILE A 167 4.49 -1.47 -3.82
C ILE A 167 5.59 -0.80 -3.02
N VAL A 168 6.12 0.31 -3.50
CA VAL A 168 7.12 1.12 -2.79
C VAL A 168 6.46 2.33 -2.16
N SER A 169 6.68 2.51 -0.85
CA SER A 169 6.15 3.63 -0.07
C SER A 169 7.22 4.56 0.48
N ARG A 170 6.84 5.85 0.61
CA ARG A 170 7.66 6.92 1.18
C ARG A 170 9.10 6.96 0.64
N SER A 171 9.25 6.70 -0.66
CA SER A 171 10.56 6.62 -1.33
C SER A 171 10.78 7.80 -2.28
N ASN A 172 11.84 7.72 -3.07
CA ASN A 172 12.16 8.69 -4.12
C ASN A 172 12.46 7.98 -5.45
N VAL A 173 12.49 8.75 -6.54
CA VAL A 173 12.71 8.21 -7.89
C VAL A 173 14.02 7.45 -7.98
N ALA A 174 15.11 7.94 -7.40
CA ALA A 174 16.40 7.26 -7.46
C ALA A 174 16.36 5.87 -6.81
N GLU A 175 15.76 5.74 -5.63
CA GLU A 175 15.61 4.43 -4.97
C GLU A 175 14.63 3.51 -5.70
N PHE A 176 13.53 4.07 -6.22
CA PHE A 176 12.58 3.32 -7.04
C PHE A 176 13.28 2.73 -8.28
N MET A 177 14.11 3.53 -8.96
CA MET A 177 14.81 3.09 -10.17
C MET A 177 15.86 2.01 -9.90
N GLN A 178 16.58 2.11 -8.78
CA GLN A 178 17.52 1.05 -8.37
C GLN A 178 16.78 -0.27 -8.12
N LEU A 179 15.66 -0.21 -7.38
CA LEU A 179 14.85 -1.39 -7.13
C LEU A 179 14.19 -1.94 -8.41
N HIS A 180 13.71 -1.07 -9.30
CA HIS A 180 13.14 -1.46 -10.59
C HIS A 180 14.16 -2.22 -11.44
N ALA A 181 15.41 -1.77 -11.49
CA ALA A 181 16.46 -2.43 -12.26
C ALA A 181 16.70 -3.86 -11.77
N GLU A 182 16.79 -4.05 -10.45
CA GLU A 182 16.95 -5.38 -9.85
C GLU A 182 15.70 -6.25 -10.01
N MET A 183 14.50 -5.67 -9.89
CA MET A 183 13.23 -6.37 -10.14
C MET A 183 13.17 -6.90 -11.58
N THR A 184 13.43 -6.05 -12.57
CA THR A 184 13.36 -6.43 -14.00
C THR A 184 14.33 -7.56 -14.32
N LYS A 185 15.51 -7.57 -13.67
CA LYS A 185 16.52 -8.60 -13.88
C LYS A 185 16.14 -9.94 -13.27
N ARG A 186 15.48 -9.94 -12.11
CA ARG A 186 15.27 -11.13 -11.27
C ARG A 186 13.86 -11.71 -11.35
N ARG A 187 12.90 -10.84 -11.64
CA ARG A 187 11.46 -11.08 -11.58
C ARG A 187 10.78 -10.24 -12.68
N PRO A 188 11.09 -10.50 -13.95
CA PRO A 188 10.63 -9.67 -15.08
C PRO A 188 9.10 -9.61 -15.21
N ASP A 189 8.40 -10.64 -14.74
CA ASP A 189 6.94 -10.73 -14.80
C ASP A 189 6.24 -9.98 -13.64
N GLU A 190 7.00 -9.54 -12.63
CA GLU A 190 6.43 -8.88 -11.46
C GLU A 190 6.23 -7.39 -11.67
N ARG A 191 5.13 -6.89 -11.10
CA ARG A 191 4.77 -5.47 -11.20
C ARG A 191 5.35 -4.69 -10.03
N LEU A 192 5.87 -3.50 -10.34
CA LEU A 192 6.38 -2.56 -9.35
C LEU A 192 5.57 -1.25 -9.40
N LEU A 193 4.89 -0.93 -8.30
CA LEU A 193 4.09 0.28 -8.15
C LEU A 193 4.76 1.25 -7.18
N PHE A 194 4.57 2.55 -7.42
CA PHE A 194 5.07 3.60 -6.54
C PHE A 194 3.90 4.39 -5.95
N SER A 195 3.77 4.37 -4.62
CA SER A 195 2.69 5.09 -3.94
C SER A 195 2.85 6.60 -4.03
N SER A 196 1.73 7.30 -4.15
CA SER A 196 1.65 8.74 -4.25
C SER A 196 1.90 9.42 -2.90
N VAL A 197 2.42 10.65 -2.96
CA VAL A 197 2.61 11.47 -1.76
C VAL A 197 1.28 11.99 -1.22
N GLN A 198 0.24 12.07 -2.05
CA GLN A 198 -1.07 12.57 -1.65
C GLN A 198 -1.77 11.55 -0.77
N PHE A 199 -1.74 10.28 -1.18
CA PHE A 199 -2.24 9.15 -0.39
C PHE A 199 -1.65 9.14 1.03
N MET A 200 -0.32 9.26 1.14
CA MET A 200 0.36 9.29 2.44
C MET A 200 -0.01 10.51 3.29
N LYS A 201 -0.19 11.69 2.67
CA LYS A 201 -0.61 12.90 3.38
C LYS A 201 -2.03 12.76 3.91
N HIS A 202 -2.92 12.22 3.09
CA HIS A 202 -4.31 12.02 3.46
C HIS A 202 -4.42 11.04 4.64
N ALA A 203 -3.68 9.94 4.58
CA ALA A 203 -3.56 9.02 5.71
C ALA A 203 -3.08 9.75 6.98
N GLY A 204 -2.07 10.61 6.86
CA GLY A 204 -1.61 11.42 8.00
C GLY A 204 -2.69 12.33 8.60
N VAL A 205 -3.55 12.93 7.76
CA VAL A 205 -4.66 13.77 8.22
C VAL A 205 -5.68 12.93 9.00
N LEU A 206 -6.11 11.80 8.45
CA LEU A 206 -7.05 10.88 9.09
C LEU A 206 -6.58 10.44 10.49
N LEU A 207 -5.29 10.12 10.65
CA LEU A 207 -4.73 9.74 11.95
C LEU A 207 -4.72 10.89 12.97
N GLN A 208 -4.63 12.14 12.49
CA GLN A 208 -4.59 13.33 13.35
C GLN A 208 -5.97 13.81 13.75
N THR A 209 -6.97 13.62 12.90
CA THR A 209 -8.33 14.09 13.16
C THR A 209 -9.10 13.20 14.12
N GLY A 210 -8.57 12.01 14.46
CA GLY A 210 -9.29 10.98 15.18
C GLY A 210 -10.43 10.42 14.33
N PHE A 211 -10.74 9.15 14.54
CA PHE A 211 -12.01 8.58 14.10
C PHE A 211 -13.06 8.83 15.19
#